data_AF-A0A1G0YIB7-F1
#
_entry.id   AF-A0A1G0YIB7-F1
#
_cell.length_a   1.000
_cell.length_b   1.000
_cell.length_c   1.000
_cell.angle_alpha   90.00
_cell.angle_beta   90.00
_cell.angle_gamma   90.00
#
_symmetry.space_group_name_H-M   'P 1'
#
loop_
_entity.id
_entity.type
_entity.pdbx_description
1 polymer ?
#
loop_
_entity_poly.entity_id
_entity_poly.type
_entity_poly.pdbx_seq_one_letter_code
_entity_poly.pdbx_strand_id
1 'polypeptide(L)'
;MANYFHLVLETPDGNCGKFMQSLTTAYTVYFNLRHQRHGHLVDGRYKAKVVEGGLAEDDEDLKVALKASPCCIGSEAFRAWVDERYSDLVEKHKRREDVSFRKTFRPLTPEVVLKELSETFGVSVKEFTQRRRESTLRGVGARFLCQYAAMTQREAADVLGVGSGAAISHQMRKLAARIERDKKLNRLVREARARLEVQRRGER
;
A
#
# COMPACT_ATOMS: atom_id res chain seq x y z
N MET A 1 29.45 -10.01 12.35
CA MET A 1 29.20 -9.83 10.89
C MET A 1 27.71 -9.89 10.67
N ALA A 2 27.13 -8.85 10.04
CA ALA A 2 25.69 -8.67 9.87
C ALA A 2 25.23 -9.28 8.53
N ASN A 3 25.23 -10.61 8.44
CA ASN A 3 24.80 -11.34 7.23
C ASN A 3 23.42 -11.98 7.41
N TYR A 4 22.60 -11.42 8.31
CA TYR A 4 21.24 -11.85 8.57
C TYR A 4 20.31 -10.68 8.34
N PHE A 5 19.13 -10.97 7.82
CA PHE A 5 18.05 -10.02 7.66
C PHE A 5 16.85 -10.53 8.46
N HIS A 6 16.10 -9.61 9.05
CA HIS A 6 14.86 -9.92 9.76
C HIS A 6 13.68 -9.58 8.87
N LEU A 7 12.73 -10.52 8.75
CA LEU A 7 11.46 -10.29 8.08
C LEU A 7 10.35 -10.43 9.12
N VAL A 8 9.46 -9.46 9.14
CA VAL A 8 8.19 -9.55 9.87
C VAL A 8 7.11 -9.78 8.83
N LEU A 9 6.39 -10.89 8.96
CA LEU A 9 5.41 -11.34 7.98
C LEU A 9 4.19 -11.86 8.71
N GLU A 10 3.02 -11.42 8.26
CA GLU A 10 1.74 -11.96 8.70
C GLU A 10 1.27 -12.98 7.66
N THR A 11 1.08 -14.23 8.08
CA THR A 11 0.55 -15.28 7.21
C THR A 11 -0.89 -15.60 7.63
N PRO A 12 -1.87 -15.63 6.71
CA PRO A 12 -3.27 -15.97 7.04
C PRO A 12 -3.42 -17.35 7.68
N ASP A 13 -2.52 -18.27 7.34
CA ASP A 13 -2.47 -19.64 7.85
C ASP A 13 -1.08 -19.92 8.46
N GLY A 14 -0.95 -21.03 9.20
CA GLY A 14 0.33 -21.55 9.72
C GLY A 14 1.24 -22.14 8.62
N ASN A 15 1.46 -21.41 7.52
CA ASN A 15 2.14 -21.88 6.30
C ASN A 15 3.57 -21.32 6.14
N CYS A 16 4.16 -20.74 7.19
CA CYS A 16 5.50 -20.15 7.20
C CYS A 16 6.58 -21.08 6.62
N GLY A 17 6.52 -22.39 6.88
CA GLY A 17 7.48 -23.34 6.32
C GLY A 17 7.48 -23.39 4.79
N LYS A 18 6.30 -23.41 4.16
CA LYS A 18 6.15 -23.40 2.69
C LYS A 18 6.60 -22.08 2.11
N PHE A 19 6.22 -20.97 2.75
CA PHE A 19 6.66 -19.64 2.36
C PHE A 19 8.19 -19.54 2.38
N MET A 20 8.82 -19.92 3.49
CA MET A 20 10.28 -19.85 3.65
C MET A 20 11.01 -20.74 2.66
N GLN A 21 10.50 -21.96 2.39
CA GLN A 21 11.06 -22.83 1.36
C GLN A 21 11.06 -22.15 -0.01
N SER A 22 9.94 -21.54 -0.40
CA SER A 22 9.82 -20.83 -1.68
C SER A 22 10.78 -19.64 -1.74
N LEU A 23 10.82 -18.82 -0.68
CA LEU A 23 11.68 -17.65 -0.56
C LEU A 23 13.16 -18.01 -0.67
N THR A 24 13.65 -18.96 0.13
CA THR A 24 15.05 -19.36 0.13
C THR A 24 15.48 -19.97 -1.20
N THR A 25 14.59 -20.74 -1.83
CA THR A 25 14.87 -21.36 -3.14
C THR A 25 14.97 -20.31 -4.23
N ALA A 26 13.98 -19.41 -4.33
CA ALA A 26 13.97 -18.35 -5.31
C ALA A 26 15.20 -17.44 -5.17
N TYR A 27 15.55 -17.06 -3.93
CA TYR A 27 16.72 -16.23 -3.66
C TYR A 27 18.03 -16.94 -4.01
N THR A 28 18.18 -18.22 -3.65
CA THR A 28 19.37 -19.01 -4.00
C THR A 28 19.55 -19.09 -5.51
N VAL A 29 18.48 -19.39 -6.26
CA VAL A 29 18.52 -19.43 -7.73
C VAL A 29 18.88 -18.08 -8.32
N TYR A 30 18.20 -17.01 -7.88
CA TYR A 30 18.49 -15.64 -8.33
C TYR A 30 19.95 -15.26 -8.10
N PHE A 31 20.47 -15.47 -6.89
CA PHE A 31 21.83 -15.11 -6.51
C PHE A 31 22.85 -15.89 -7.34
N ASN A 32 22.67 -17.20 -7.47
CA ASN A 32 23.54 -18.06 -8.25
C ASN A 32 23.57 -17.65 -9.73
N LEU A 33 22.42 -17.38 -10.34
CA LEU A 33 22.35 -16.89 -11.72
C LEU A 33 23.01 -15.52 -11.88
N ARG A 34 22.76 -14.59 -10.96
CA ARG A 34 23.33 -13.22 -10.99
C ARG A 34 24.85 -13.21 -10.85
N HIS A 35 25.40 -14.09 -10.04
CA HIS A 35 26.82 -14.14 -9.71
C HIS A 35 27.58 -15.28 -10.40
N GLN A 36 26.93 -16.00 -11.33
CA GLN A 36 27.48 -17.17 -12.04
C GLN A 36 28.07 -18.22 -11.07
N ARG A 37 27.37 -18.44 -9.96
CA ARG A 37 27.73 -19.43 -8.93
C ARG A 37 26.79 -20.63 -8.97
N HIS A 38 27.20 -21.71 -8.31
CA HIS A 38 26.42 -22.92 -8.11
C HIS A 38 26.56 -23.38 -6.66
N GLY A 39 25.54 -24.08 -6.15
CA GLY A 39 25.53 -24.63 -4.79
C GLY A 39 24.56 -23.92 -3.84
N HIS A 40 24.64 -24.30 -2.56
CA HIS A 40 23.77 -23.78 -1.51
C HIS A 40 24.23 -22.41 -1.00
N LEU A 41 23.26 -21.52 -0.77
CA LEU A 41 23.51 -20.18 -0.24
C LEU A 41 23.10 -20.03 1.24
N VAL A 42 22.14 -20.84 1.69
CA VAL A 42 21.63 -20.83 3.07
C VAL A 42 22.20 -22.00 3.87
N ASP A 43 22.54 -21.73 5.14
CA ASP A 43 23.17 -22.71 6.06
C ASP A 43 22.13 -23.65 6.70
N GLY A 44 21.32 -24.28 5.87
CA GLY A 44 20.36 -25.30 6.27
C GLY A 44 18.88 -24.95 6.05
N ARG A 45 18.02 -25.83 6.57
CA ARG A 45 16.56 -25.73 6.43
C ARG A 45 15.98 -24.73 7.43
N TYR A 46 14.89 -24.08 7.04
CA TYR A 46 14.12 -23.21 7.93
C TYR A 46 13.66 -23.97 9.18
N LYS A 47 13.82 -23.33 10.34
CA LYS A 47 13.35 -23.79 11.64
C LYS A 47 12.47 -22.72 12.26
N ALA A 48 11.34 -23.12 12.85
CA ALA A 48 10.44 -22.22 13.55
C ALA A 48 10.25 -22.71 14.99
N LYS A 49 10.09 -21.77 15.92
CA LYS A 49 9.55 -22.02 17.25
C LYS A 49 8.18 -21.37 17.31
N VAL A 50 7.15 -22.16 17.62
CA VAL A 50 5.81 -21.61 17.85
C VAL A 50 5.85 -20.83 19.15
N VAL A 51 5.32 -19.62 19.13
CA VAL A 51 5.20 -18.74 20.30
C VAL A 51 3.71 -18.57 20.56
N GLU A 52 3.22 -19.12 21.67
CA GLU A 52 1.81 -19.03 22.06
C GLU A 52 1.54 -17.86 23.04
N GLY A 53 2.59 -17.28 23.63
CA GLY A 53 2.50 -16.12 24.51
C GLY A 53 2.69 -14.80 23.76
N GLY A 54 1.76 -13.87 23.95
CA GLY A 54 1.90 -12.47 23.49
C GLY A 54 2.81 -11.65 24.41
N LEU A 55 3.11 -10.42 24.01
CA LEU A 55 3.66 -9.43 24.92
C LEU A 55 2.60 -9.13 26.01
N ALA A 56 3.01 -9.03 27.27
CA ALA A 56 2.11 -8.69 28.37
C ALA A 56 1.57 -7.25 28.24
N GLU A 57 2.31 -6.39 27.53
CA GLU A 57 1.99 -4.99 27.28
C GLU A 57 2.32 -4.64 25.83
N ASP A 58 1.61 -3.67 25.29
CA ASP A 58 1.85 -3.15 23.94
C ASP A 58 3.20 -2.40 23.87
N ASP A 59 4.00 -2.71 22.85
CA ASP A 59 5.26 -2.01 22.58
C ASP A 59 4.99 -0.75 21.74
N GLU A 60 4.87 0.41 22.39
CA GLU A 60 4.63 1.70 21.73
C GLU A 60 5.79 2.12 20.82
N ASP A 61 7.04 1.77 21.16
CA ASP A 61 8.20 2.08 20.33
C ASP A 61 8.17 1.29 19.02
N LEU A 62 7.78 0.01 19.09
CA LEU A 62 7.57 -0.82 17.91
C LEU A 62 6.41 -0.30 17.05
N LYS A 63 5.31 0.16 17.66
CA LYS A 63 4.19 0.77 16.92
C LYS A 63 4.61 2.05 16.20
N VAL A 64 5.40 2.91 16.83
CA VAL A 64 5.94 4.12 16.20
C VAL A 64 6.89 3.74 15.07
N ALA A 65 7.77 2.77 15.28
CA ALA A 65 8.72 2.31 14.27
C ALA A 65 8.01 1.70 13.04
N LEU A 66 6.95 0.91 13.24
CA LEU A 66 6.10 0.36 12.18
C LEU A 66 5.35 1.44 11.39
N LYS A 67 4.99 2.56 12.03
CA LYS A 67 4.36 3.71 11.37
C LYS A 67 5.37 4.57 10.60
N ALA A 68 6.64 4.55 10.99
CA ALA A 68 7.66 5.44 10.46
C ALA A 68 8.09 5.12 9.02
N SER A 69 8.00 3.86 8.58
CA SER A 69 8.14 3.50 7.17
C SER A 69 7.25 2.30 6.84
N PRO A 70 6.55 2.32 5.71
CA PRO A 70 5.68 1.23 5.28
C PRO A 70 6.44 0.06 4.64
N CYS A 71 7.70 0.26 4.30
CA CYS A 71 8.52 -0.70 3.57
C CYS A 71 9.46 -1.49 4.50
N CYS A 72 9.89 -0.88 5.62
CA CYS A 72 10.87 -1.48 6.51
C CYS A 72 10.92 -0.81 7.89
N ILE A 73 11.56 -1.47 8.86
CA ILE A 73 11.92 -0.90 10.16
C ILE A 73 13.44 -0.75 10.21
N GLY A 74 13.95 0.37 10.73
CA GLY A 74 15.39 0.59 10.89
C GLY A 74 15.75 2.04 11.19
N SER A 75 17.04 2.37 11.08
CA SER A 75 17.50 3.76 11.18
C SER A 75 16.92 4.60 10.04
N GLU A 76 16.92 5.93 10.20
CA GLU A 76 16.45 6.85 9.17
C GLU A 76 17.25 6.70 7.85
N ALA A 77 18.58 6.55 7.95
CA ALA A 77 19.44 6.30 6.81
C ALA A 77 19.13 4.96 6.11
N PHE A 78 18.83 3.90 6.87
CA PHE A 78 18.44 2.61 6.30
C PHE A 78 17.11 2.70 5.57
N ARG A 79 16.12 3.36 6.16
CA ARG A 79 14.79 3.59 5.54
C ARG A 79 14.91 4.35 4.22
N ALA A 80 15.65 5.46 4.22
CA ALA A 80 15.90 6.24 3.00
C ALA A 80 16.56 5.41 1.89
N TRP A 81 17.54 4.57 2.24
CA TRP A 81 18.18 3.66 1.29
C TRP A 81 17.22 2.61 0.71
N VAL A 82 16.34 2.03 1.53
CA VAL A 82 15.31 1.08 1.06
C VAL A 82 14.34 1.76 0.10
N ASP A 83 13.87 2.97 0.42
CA ASP A 83 12.93 3.73 -0.42
C ASP A 83 13.54 4.11 -1.78
N GLU A 84 14.83 4.44 -1.81
CA GLU A 84 15.57 4.69 -3.05
C GLU A 84 15.66 3.42 -3.92
N ARG A 85 16.05 2.29 -3.33
CA ARG A 85 16.13 1.00 -4.06
C ARG A 85 14.78 0.51 -4.56
N TYR A 86 13.73 0.75 -3.78
CA TYR A 86 12.36 0.45 -4.21
C TYR A 86 11.97 1.29 -5.43
N SER A 87 12.22 2.61 -5.37
CA SER A 87 11.93 3.53 -6.47
C SER A 87 12.62 3.10 -7.78
N ASP A 88 13.91 2.74 -7.70
CA ASP A 88 14.66 2.20 -8.85
C ASP A 88 14.04 0.94 -9.45
N LEU A 89 13.55 0.02 -8.59
CA LEU A 89 12.95 -1.24 -9.02
C LEU A 89 11.59 -1.01 -9.70
N VAL A 90 10.79 -0.09 -9.17
CA VAL A 90 9.48 0.30 -9.75
C VAL A 90 9.67 0.98 -11.10
N GLU A 91 10.67 1.85 -11.25
CA GLU A 91 10.96 2.50 -12.53
C GLU A 91 11.41 1.49 -13.59
N LYS A 92 12.25 0.51 -13.21
CA LYS A 92 12.75 -0.54 -14.11
C LYS A 92 11.70 -1.58 -14.48
N HIS A 93 10.76 -1.87 -13.60
CA HIS A 93 9.70 -2.84 -13.84
C HIS A 93 8.34 -2.14 -13.80
N LYS A 94 7.75 -1.88 -14.98
CA LYS A 94 6.34 -1.44 -15.17
C LYS A 94 5.31 -2.50 -14.68
N ARG A 95 5.46 -3.06 -13.49
CA ARG A 95 4.43 -3.86 -12.82
C ARG A 95 3.50 -2.93 -12.04
N ARG A 96 2.21 -3.28 -12.03
CA ARG A 96 1.19 -2.66 -11.18
C ARG A 96 1.69 -2.73 -9.72
N GLU A 97 1.92 -1.59 -9.09
CA GLU A 97 2.32 -1.49 -7.67
C GLU A 97 1.45 -2.40 -6.78
N ASP A 98 2.10 -3.09 -5.84
CA ASP A 98 1.40 -3.85 -4.80
C ASP A 98 0.71 -2.90 -3.82
N VAL A 99 -0.46 -3.30 -3.31
CA VAL A 99 -1.36 -2.44 -2.52
C VAL A 99 -0.68 -1.96 -1.23
N SER A 100 0.25 -2.74 -0.69
CA SER A 100 1.03 -2.48 0.53
C SER A 100 1.98 -1.29 0.40
N PHE A 101 2.46 -0.98 -0.81
CA PHE A 101 3.43 0.11 -1.06
C PHE A 101 2.77 1.45 -1.41
N ARG A 102 1.43 1.54 -1.42
CA ARG A 102 0.74 2.83 -1.56
C ARG A 102 1.12 3.84 -0.47
N LYS A 103 1.69 3.38 0.64
CA LYS A 103 2.08 4.18 1.80
C LYS A 103 3.46 4.83 1.69
N THR A 104 4.29 4.50 0.68
CA THR A 104 5.71 4.93 0.58
C THR A 104 5.93 6.43 0.41
N PHE A 105 4.88 7.21 0.13
CA PHE A 105 4.96 8.67 0.12
C PHE A 105 4.09 9.26 1.21
N ARG A 106 4.50 10.42 1.76
CA ARG A 106 3.75 11.21 2.76
C ARG A 106 2.26 11.25 2.36
N PRO A 107 1.35 10.73 3.18
CA PRO A 107 -0.07 10.77 2.85
C PRO A 107 -0.55 12.20 2.88
N LEU A 108 -1.31 12.60 1.85
CA LEU A 108 -2.03 13.85 1.86
C LEU A 108 -3.17 13.75 2.88
N THR A 109 -3.58 14.87 3.47
CA THR A 109 -4.73 14.84 4.37
C THR A 109 -6.02 14.54 3.59
N PRO A 110 -7.03 13.88 4.21
CA PRO A 110 -8.32 13.62 3.57
C PRO A 110 -8.97 14.88 3.00
N GLU A 111 -8.78 16.03 3.67
CA GLU A 111 -9.30 17.33 3.26
C GLU A 111 -8.68 17.80 1.94
N VAL A 112 -7.36 17.66 1.78
CA VAL A 112 -6.65 18.00 0.54
C VAL A 112 -7.13 17.12 -0.60
N VAL A 113 -7.24 15.80 -0.37
CA VAL A 113 -7.72 14.86 -1.38
C VAL A 113 -9.14 15.18 -1.81
N LEU A 114 -10.06 15.40 -0.86
CA LEU A 114 -11.45 15.72 -1.17
C LEU A 114 -11.62 17.09 -1.84
N LYS A 115 -10.80 18.07 -1.47
CA LYS A 115 -10.78 19.39 -2.12
C LYS A 115 -10.35 19.27 -3.59
N GLU A 116 -9.27 18.55 -3.88
CA GLU A 116 -8.82 18.35 -5.25
C GLU A 116 -9.85 17.60 -6.10
N LEU A 117 -10.50 16.59 -5.52
CA LEU A 117 -11.58 15.87 -6.19
C LEU A 117 -12.79 16.77 -6.44
N SER A 118 -13.13 17.64 -5.49
CA SER A 118 -14.21 18.63 -5.62
C SER A 118 -13.95 19.57 -6.80
N GLU A 119 -12.73 20.10 -6.91
CA GLU A 119 -12.31 20.98 -8.01
C GLU A 119 -12.30 20.26 -9.35
N THR A 120 -11.74 19.04 -9.41
CA THR A 120 -11.66 18.28 -10.67
C THR A 120 -13.05 17.84 -11.17
N PHE A 121 -13.93 17.40 -10.27
CA PHE A 121 -15.26 16.92 -10.65
C PHE A 121 -16.32 18.03 -10.75
N GLY A 122 -15.99 19.26 -10.32
CA GLY A 122 -16.90 20.41 -10.34
C GLY A 122 -18.10 20.22 -9.41
N VAL A 123 -17.92 19.50 -8.30
CA VAL A 123 -18.97 19.20 -7.30
C VAL A 123 -18.49 19.62 -5.92
N SER A 124 -19.40 19.92 -4.99
CA SER A 124 -18.98 20.26 -3.62
C SER A 124 -18.45 19.03 -2.85
N VAL A 125 -17.55 19.24 -1.88
CA VAL A 125 -17.03 18.16 -1.00
C VAL A 125 -18.16 17.38 -0.32
N LYS A 126 -19.25 18.05 0.05
CA LYS A 126 -20.43 17.41 0.68
C LYS A 126 -21.11 16.39 -0.23
N GLU A 127 -20.94 16.46 -1.55
CA GLU A 127 -21.55 15.48 -2.45
C GLU A 127 -20.90 14.10 -2.36
N PHE A 128 -19.64 14.03 -1.93
CA PHE A 128 -18.96 12.75 -1.69
C PHE A 128 -19.54 12.01 -0.48
N THR A 129 -20.17 12.71 0.47
CA THR A 129 -20.80 12.10 1.65
C THR A 129 -22.28 11.82 1.46
N GLN A 130 -22.92 12.34 0.42
CA GLN A 130 -24.35 12.17 0.18
C GLN A 130 -24.68 10.81 -0.46
N ARG A 131 -25.77 10.18 0.00
CA ARG A 131 -26.31 8.97 -0.65
C ARG A 131 -27.09 9.39 -1.89
N ARG A 132 -26.58 9.05 -3.07
CA ARG A 132 -27.28 9.24 -4.35
C ARG A 132 -27.33 7.95 -5.15
N ARG A 133 -28.43 7.74 -5.86
CA ARG A 133 -28.62 6.59 -6.76
C ARG A 133 -27.68 6.74 -7.96
N GLU A 134 -27.02 5.65 -8.37
CA GLU A 134 -26.07 5.60 -9.50
C GLU A 134 -24.89 6.60 -9.45
N SER A 135 -24.59 7.17 -8.28
CA SER A 135 -23.46 8.11 -8.15
C SER A 135 -22.12 7.38 -8.05
N THR A 136 -21.14 7.84 -8.82
CA THR A 136 -19.75 7.34 -8.79
C THR A 136 -18.88 8.07 -7.76
N LEU A 137 -19.36 9.18 -7.19
CA LEU A 137 -18.57 10.07 -6.33
C LEU A 137 -18.03 9.36 -5.09
N ARG A 138 -18.86 8.58 -4.38
CA ARG A 138 -18.41 7.80 -3.22
C ARG A 138 -17.33 6.77 -3.59
N GLY A 139 -17.46 6.12 -4.75
CA GLY A 139 -16.42 5.21 -5.24
C GLY A 139 -15.12 5.94 -5.58
N VAL A 140 -15.21 7.14 -6.16
CA VAL A 140 -14.05 7.98 -6.49
C VAL A 140 -13.37 8.43 -5.19
N GLY A 141 -14.11 9.08 -4.30
CA GLY A 141 -13.63 9.53 -3.00
C GLY A 141 -12.94 8.39 -2.25
N ALA A 142 -13.58 7.22 -2.18
CA ALA A 142 -13.03 6.09 -1.47
C ALA A 142 -11.70 5.60 -2.05
N ARG A 143 -11.63 5.46 -3.39
CA ARG A 143 -10.39 5.01 -4.05
C ARG A 143 -9.24 5.98 -3.81
N PHE A 144 -9.52 7.28 -3.90
CA PHE A 144 -8.49 8.30 -3.77
C PHE A 144 -8.06 8.53 -2.32
N LEU A 145 -8.98 8.48 -1.34
CA LEU A 145 -8.64 8.51 0.08
C LEU A 145 -7.75 7.31 0.46
N CYS A 146 -8.09 6.11 -0.02
CA CYS A 146 -7.25 4.93 0.22
C CYS A 146 -5.88 5.01 -0.47
N GLN A 147 -5.79 5.71 -1.61
CA GLN A 147 -4.56 5.75 -2.42
C GLN A 147 -3.61 6.90 -2.03
N TYR A 148 -4.14 8.08 -1.71
CA TYR A 148 -3.37 9.30 -1.50
C TYR A 148 -3.35 9.77 -0.04
N ALA A 149 -4.37 9.43 0.75
CA ALA A 149 -4.42 9.72 2.19
C ALA A 149 -4.06 8.51 3.07
N ALA A 150 -3.60 7.41 2.47
CA ALA A 150 -3.22 6.16 3.14
C ALA A 150 -4.30 5.56 4.08
N MET A 151 -5.57 5.93 3.87
CA MET A 151 -6.68 5.46 4.70
C MET A 151 -7.02 4.00 4.41
N THR A 152 -7.44 3.29 5.45
CA THR A 152 -8.13 2.02 5.31
C THR A 152 -9.52 2.22 4.70
N GLN A 153 -10.12 1.14 4.18
CA GLN A 153 -11.50 1.19 3.68
C GLN A 153 -12.51 1.52 4.79
N ARG A 154 -12.20 1.19 6.06
CA ARG A 154 -13.05 1.52 7.21
C ARG A 154 -13.01 3.02 7.48
N GLU A 155 -11.81 3.60 7.61
CA GLU A 155 -11.66 5.04 7.85
C GLU A 155 -12.24 5.86 6.68
N ALA A 156 -12.01 5.42 5.43
CA ALA A 156 -12.63 6.05 4.27
C ALA A 156 -14.17 5.94 4.27
N ALA A 157 -14.73 4.86 4.86
CA ALA A 157 -16.16 4.72 5.03
C ALA A 157 -16.70 5.74 6.05
N ASP A 158 -15.99 5.95 7.15
CA ASP A 158 -16.33 6.93 8.17
C ASP A 158 -16.33 8.35 7.59
N VAL A 159 -15.30 8.73 6.84
CA VAL A 159 -15.22 10.03 6.15
C VAL A 159 -16.35 10.24 5.14
N LEU A 160 -16.73 9.20 4.40
CA LEU A 160 -17.73 9.29 3.33
C LEU A 160 -19.17 9.03 3.79
N GLY A 161 -19.40 8.80 5.09
CA GLY A 161 -20.72 8.46 5.62
C GLY A 161 -21.28 7.17 5.02
N VAL A 162 -20.43 6.15 4.91
CA VAL A 162 -20.76 4.81 4.42
C VAL A 162 -20.67 3.82 5.59
N GLY A 163 -21.67 2.95 5.75
CA GLY A 163 -21.78 2.12 6.96
C GLY A 163 -20.74 0.99 7.10
N SER A 164 -19.92 0.69 6.09
CA SER A 164 -18.88 -0.34 6.21
C SER A 164 -17.77 -0.23 5.15
N GLY A 165 -16.59 -0.76 5.48
CA GLY A 165 -15.49 -0.93 4.53
C GLY A 165 -15.83 -1.88 3.37
N ALA A 166 -16.67 -2.89 3.61
CA ALA A 166 -17.16 -3.78 2.55
C ALA A 166 -18.00 -3.03 1.49
N ALA A 167 -18.82 -2.06 1.92
CA ALA A 167 -19.56 -1.20 1.01
C ALA A 167 -18.61 -0.31 0.18
N ILE A 168 -17.52 0.19 0.78
CA ILE A 168 -16.46 0.89 0.07
C ILE A 168 -15.81 0.01 -1.01
N SER A 169 -15.45 -1.23 -0.68
CA SER A 169 -14.92 -2.19 -1.65
C SER A 169 -15.87 -2.40 -2.84
N HIS A 170 -17.18 -2.53 -2.57
CA HIS A 170 -18.18 -2.65 -3.62
C HIS A 170 -18.28 -1.40 -4.50
N GLN A 171 -18.24 -0.21 -3.90
CA GLN A 171 -18.25 1.08 -4.62
C GLN A 171 -17.01 1.24 -5.52
N MET A 172 -15.82 0.86 -5.04
CA MET A 172 -14.59 0.90 -5.83
C MET A 172 -14.63 -0.08 -7.02
N ARG A 173 -15.21 -1.27 -6.83
CA ARG A 173 -15.39 -2.26 -7.91
C ARG A 173 -16.37 -1.78 -8.97
N LYS A 174 -17.51 -1.21 -8.56
CA LYS A 174 -18.47 -0.57 -9.46
C LYS A 174 -17.86 0.60 -10.23
N LEU A 175 -17.07 1.44 -9.54
CA LEU A 175 -16.34 2.53 -10.19
C LEU A 175 -15.39 2.01 -11.28
N ALA A 176 -14.61 0.96 -11.00
CA ALA A 176 -13.68 0.40 -11.97
C ALA A 176 -14.39 -0.04 -13.26
N ALA A 177 -15.50 -0.78 -13.13
CA ALA A 177 -16.32 -1.18 -14.28
C ALA A 177 -16.96 0.01 -15.01
N ARG A 178 -17.28 1.11 -14.31
CA ARG A 178 -17.86 2.32 -14.92
C ARG A 178 -16.82 3.13 -15.69
N ILE A 179 -15.60 3.24 -15.18
CA ILE A 179 -14.48 3.95 -15.84
C ILE A 179 -14.17 3.35 -17.21
N GLU A 180 -14.27 2.04 -17.36
CA GLU A 180 -14.04 1.36 -18.64
C GLU A 180 -15.05 1.78 -19.72
N ARG A 181 -16.27 2.13 -19.32
CA ARG A 181 -17.38 2.45 -20.24
C ARG A 181 -17.58 3.95 -20.45
N ASP A 182 -17.22 4.77 -19.46
CA ASP A 182 -17.44 6.22 -19.49
C ASP A 182 -16.12 6.98 -19.70
N LYS A 183 -15.91 7.44 -20.95
CA LYS A 183 -14.71 8.20 -21.34
C LYS A 183 -14.56 9.51 -20.56
N LYS A 184 -15.67 10.19 -20.23
CA LYS A 184 -15.65 11.46 -19.50
C LYS A 184 -15.20 11.22 -18.06
N LEU A 185 -15.76 10.22 -17.39
CA LEU A 185 -15.37 9.81 -16.06
C LEU A 185 -13.90 9.37 -16.00
N ASN A 186 -13.45 8.58 -16.99
CA ASN A 186 -12.05 8.14 -17.06
C ASN A 186 -11.09 9.35 -17.19
N ARG A 187 -11.43 10.33 -18.02
CA ARG A 187 -10.64 11.57 -18.16
C ARG A 187 -10.51 12.31 -16.82
N LEU A 188 -11.63 12.56 -16.14
CA LEU A 188 -11.64 13.24 -14.83
C LEU A 188 -10.83 12.49 -13.77
N VAL A 189 -10.96 11.16 -13.75
CA VAL A 189 -10.17 10.29 -12.87
C VAL A 189 -8.67 10.42 -13.13
N ARG A 190 -8.26 10.43 -14.40
CA ARG A 190 -6.84 10.54 -14.78
C ARG A 190 -6.28 11.92 -14.42
N GLU A 191 -7.08 12.96 -14.62
CA GLU A 191 -6.74 14.34 -14.26
C GLU A 191 -6.53 14.49 -12.75
N ALA A 192 -7.51 14.05 -11.93
CA ALA A 192 -7.39 14.09 -10.47
C ALA A 192 -6.16 13.31 -9.97
N ARG A 193 -5.87 12.16 -10.59
CA ARG A 193 -4.67 11.37 -10.30
C ARG A 193 -3.39 12.16 -10.58
N ALA A 194 -3.27 12.78 -11.76
CA ALA A 194 -2.08 13.54 -12.14
C ALA A 194 -1.84 14.73 -11.19
N ARG A 195 -2.89 15.46 -10.81
CA ARG A 195 -2.79 16.60 -9.90
C ARG A 195 -2.37 16.20 -8.49
N LEU A 196 -2.99 15.15 -7.94
CA LEU A 196 -2.61 14.63 -6.61
C LEU A 196 -1.21 14.01 -6.59
N GLU A 197 -0.76 13.41 -7.69
CA GLU A 197 0.63 12.93 -7.81
C GLU A 197 1.65 14.08 -7.78
N VAL A 198 1.33 15.23 -8.39
CA VAL A 198 2.18 16.43 -8.32
C VAL A 198 2.19 16.98 -6.90
N GLN A 199 1.04 17.16 -6.26
CA GLN A 199 0.96 17.66 -4.88
C GLN A 199 1.71 16.75 -3.90
N ARG A 200 1.54 15.43 -4.04
CA ARG A 200 2.23 14.43 -3.23
C ARG A 200 3.75 14.39 -3.43
N ARG A 201 4.26 14.89 -4.56
CA ARG A 201 5.70 15.04 -4.86
C ARG A 201 6.26 16.42 -4.51
N GLY A 202 5.42 17.44 -4.46
CA GLY A 202 5.79 18.85 -4.26
C GLY A 202 5.99 19.27 -2.81
N GLU A 203 5.51 18.50 -1.82
CA GLU A 203 5.81 18.71 -0.39
C GLU A 203 7.24 18.24 0.01
N ARG A 204 8.22 18.47 -0.87
CA ARG A 204 9.66 18.25 -0.62
C ARG A 204 10.28 19.45 0.06
#